data_AF-A0A956FRR9-F1
#
_entry.id   AF-A0A956FRR9-F1
#
_cell.length_a   1.000
_cell.length_b   1.000
_cell.length_c   1.000
_cell.angle_alpha   90.00
_cell.angle_beta   90.00
_cell.angle_gamma   90.00
#
_symmetry.space_group_name_H-M   'P 1'
#
loop_
_entity.id
_entity.type
_entity.pdbx_description
1 polymer ?
#
loop_
_entity_poly.entity_id
_entity_poly.type
_entity_poly.pdbx_seq_one_letter_code
_entity_poly.pdbx_strand_id
1 'polypeptide(L)'
;MPARPRAQLNLFGGPPTPIASSRSGVAPVLAPERLTELAAALPPELYLGTSSWSFPGWAGIVYDQHYSQERLARGGLEAYAQHPLLRTVGIDRSYYAPLRSDELERYADAVPEGFRFLMKAHESLTMAYYPRHARYGARRGRPSEAFL
;
A
#
# COMPACT_ATOMS: atom_id res chain seq x y z
N MET A 1 -19.14 23.90 16.37
CA MET A 1 -17.88 24.04 15.61
C MET A 1 -17.65 22.75 14.85
N PRO A 2 -17.84 22.66 13.53
CA PRO A 2 -17.54 21.43 12.80
C PRO A 2 -16.01 21.23 12.73
N ALA A 3 -15.55 20.02 13.04
CA ALA A 3 -14.15 19.66 13.00
C ALA A 3 -13.61 19.74 11.56
N ARG A 4 -12.52 20.50 11.35
CA ARG A 4 -11.83 20.52 10.05
C ARG A 4 -11.27 19.12 9.76
N PRO A 5 -11.49 18.56 8.56
CA PRO A 5 -10.84 17.31 8.18
C PRO A 5 -9.33 17.53 8.22
N ARG A 6 -8.61 16.66 8.95
CA ARG A 6 -7.14 16.67 8.99
C ARG A 6 -6.64 16.25 7.61
N ALA A 7 -6.39 17.23 6.74
CA ALA A 7 -5.58 17.01 5.54
C ALA A 7 -4.19 16.53 6.01
N GLN A 8 -3.75 15.40 5.45
CA GLN A 8 -2.41 14.88 5.70
C GLN A 8 -1.39 15.95 5.33
N LEU A 9 -0.62 16.41 6.32
CA LEU A 9 0.43 17.41 6.12
C LEU A 9 1.50 16.81 5.22
N ASN A 10 1.82 17.50 4.12
CA ASN A 10 3.01 17.23 3.33
C ASN A 10 4.23 17.32 4.25
N LEU A 11 5.10 16.29 4.24
CA LEU A 11 6.32 16.22 5.06
C LEU A 11 7.25 17.43 4.87
N PHE A 12 7.09 18.16 3.76
CA PHE A 12 7.85 19.36 3.41
C PHE A 12 7.01 20.65 3.33
N GLY A 13 5.81 20.70 3.92
CA GLY A 13 5.03 21.95 4.03
C GLY A 13 4.50 22.55 2.72
N GLY A 14 4.59 21.82 1.61
CA GLY A 14 4.06 22.26 0.31
C GLY A 14 2.53 22.35 0.30
N PRO A 15 1.94 23.22 -0.55
CA PRO A 15 0.50 23.37 -0.66
C PRO A 15 -0.18 22.03 -1.01
N PRO A 16 -1.41 21.79 -0.53
CA PRO A 16 -2.14 20.57 -0.85
C PRO A 16 -2.36 20.49 -2.37
N THR A 17 -1.93 19.37 -2.96
CA THR A 17 -2.13 19.10 -4.38
C THR A 17 -3.62 18.83 -4.64
N PRO A 18 -4.24 19.45 -5.65
CA PRO A 18 -5.66 19.25 -5.94
C PRO A 18 -5.95 17.77 -6.29
N ILE A 19 -7.00 17.21 -5.68
CA ILE A 19 -7.45 15.83 -5.90
C ILE A 19 -8.37 15.80 -7.13
N ALA A 20 -8.02 15.03 -8.15
CA ALA A 20 -8.87 14.84 -9.32
C ALA A 20 -9.99 13.83 -9.04
N SER A 21 -11.23 14.23 -9.33
CA SER A 21 -12.45 13.42 -9.20
C SER A 21 -12.87 12.87 -10.57
N SER A 22 -12.10 11.94 -11.15
CA SER A 22 -12.61 11.15 -12.28
C SER A 22 -13.50 9.99 -11.78
N ARG A 23 -14.56 9.67 -12.52
CA ARG A 23 -15.42 8.49 -12.29
C ARG A 23 -14.80 7.17 -12.79
N SER A 24 -13.66 7.24 -13.49
CA SER A 24 -12.92 6.07 -14.01
C SER A 24 -12.10 5.37 -12.91
N GLY A 25 -11.48 4.23 -13.19
CA GLY A 25 -10.51 3.60 -12.28
C GLY A 25 -9.30 4.49 -11.97
N VAL A 26 -8.41 4.04 -11.08
CA VAL A 26 -7.08 4.66 -10.92
C VAL A 26 -6.26 4.24 -12.15
N ALA A 27 -5.69 5.20 -12.87
CA ALA A 27 -4.86 4.91 -14.03
C ALA A 27 -3.36 5.01 -13.70
N PRO A 28 -2.51 4.17 -14.32
CA PRO A 28 -1.06 4.26 -14.18
C PRO A 28 -0.52 5.45 -14.97
N VAL A 29 0.62 5.98 -14.55
CA VAL A 29 1.39 6.90 -15.39
C VAL A 29 2.02 6.12 -16.54
N LEU A 30 2.16 6.77 -17.71
CA LEU A 30 2.97 6.22 -18.80
C LEU A 30 4.45 6.26 -18.40
N ALA A 31 5.02 5.07 -18.17
CA ALA A 31 6.43 4.95 -17.79
C ALA A 31 7.34 5.35 -18.96
N PRO A 32 8.39 6.17 -18.73
CA PRO A 32 9.41 6.44 -19.73
C PRO A 32 10.09 5.14 -20.21
N GLU A 33 10.44 5.07 -21.49
CA GLU A 33 11.05 3.87 -22.11
C GLU A 33 12.27 3.34 -21.35
N ARG A 34 13.11 4.24 -20.83
CA ARG A 34 14.27 3.90 -19.99
C ARG A 34 13.93 3.02 -18.78
N LEU A 35 12.73 3.13 -18.21
CA LEU A 35 12.31 2.30 -17.07
C LEU A 35 11.96 0.88 -17.52
N THR A 36 11.39 0.74 -18.72
CA THR A 36 11.12 -0.55 -19.34
C THR A 36 12.43 -1.25 -19.73
N GLU A 37 13.38 -0.51 -20.31
CA GLU A 37 14.73 -1.02 -20.61
C GLU A 37 15.45 -1.47 -19.34
N LEU A 38 15.40 -0.66 -18.28
CA LEU A 38 15.96 -1.02 -16.99
C LEU A 38 15.29 -2.27 -16.42
N ALA A 39 13.95 -2.35 -16.46
CA ALA A 39 13.22 -3.53 -15.99
C ALA A 39 13.66 -4.81 -16.72
N ALA A 40 13.90 -4.74 -18.03
CA ALA A 40 14.38 -5.86 -18.83
C ALA A 40 15.82 -6.28 -18.51
N ALA A 41 16.64 -5.35 -18.00
CA ALA A 41 18.03 -5.63 -17.61
C ALA A 41 18.18 -6.17 -16.17
N LEU A 42 17.15 -6.06 -15.32
CA LEU A 42 17.20 -6.55 -13.95
C LEU A 42 17.05 -8.08 -13.89
N PRO A 43 17.73 -8.77 -12.95
CA PRO A 43 17.54 -10.20 -12.75
C PRO A 43 16.07 -10.56 -12.45
N PRO A 44 15.54 -11.67 -12.98
CA PRO A 44 14.14 -12.04 -12.80
C PRO A 44 13.78 -12.30 -11.33
N GLU A 45 14.74 -12.67 -10.47
CA GLU A 45 14.59 -12.91 -9.04
C GLU A 45 14.59 -11.63 -8.19
N LEU A 46 14.92 -10.48 -8.78
CA LEU A 46 14.88 -9.19 -8.08
C LEU A 46 13.45 -8.62 -8.09
N TYR A 47 12.90 -8.40 -6.89
CA TYR A 47 11.58 -7.81 -6.69
C TYR A 47 11.71 -6.45 -6.02
N LEU A 48 11.45 -5.38 -6.78
CA LEU A 48 11.37 -4.03 -6.24
C LEU A 48 9.90 -3.68 -5.97
N GLY A 49 9.65 -2.99 -4.86
CA GLY A 49 8.31 -2.69 -4.39
C GLY A 49 8.31 -1.76 -3.17
N THR A 50 7.12 -1.35 -2.76
CA THR A 50 6.88 -0.46 -1.63
C THR A 50 6.06 -1.15 -0.55
N SER A 51 5.98 -0.58 0.65
CA SER A 51 5.19 -1.14 1.77
C SER A 51 3.67 -1.02 1.61
N SER A 52 3.21 -0.29 0.59
CA SER A 52 1.80 -0.12 0.23
C SER A 52 1.68 0.43 -1.20
N TRP A 53 0.46 0.48 -1.76
CA TRP A 53 0.16 1.21 -3.00
C TRP A 53 -0.56 2.54 -2.76
N SER A 54 -1.01 2.83 -1.53
CA SER A 54 -1.99 3.90 -1.30
C SER A 54 -1.41 5.28 -0.98
N PHE A 55 -0.26 5.65 -1.55
CA PHE A 55 0.38 6.95 -1.29
C PHE A 55 0.06 7.99 -2.39
N PRO A 56 -0.72 9.06 -2.08
CA PRO A 56 -1.08 10.09 -3.07
C PRO A 56 0.10 10.83 -3.71
N GLY A 57 1.23 10.91 -3.01
CA GLY A 57 2.44 11.60 -3.49
C GLY A 57 3.13 10.93 -4.68
N TRP A 58 2.64 9.78 -5.15
CA TRP A 58 3.14 9.13 -6.38
C TRP A 58 2.38 9.54 -7.65
N ALA A 59 1.56 10.58 -7.60
CA ALA A 59 1.03 11.23 -8.80
C ALA A 59 2.18 11.69 -9.72
N GLY A 60 2.12 11.34 -11.00
CA GLY A 60 3.17 11.57 -12.00
C GLY A 60 4.37 10.62 -11.91
N ILE A 61 4.37 9.66 -10.96
CA ILE A 61 5.45 8.66 -10.78
C ILE A 61 4.91 7.25 -10.97
N VAL A 62 3.78 6.93 -10.34
CA VAL A 62 3.07 5.64 -10.47
C VAL A 62 1.68 5.86 -11.04
N TYR A 63 1.02 6.94 -10.64
CA TYR A 63 -0.35 7.26 -11.04
C TYR A 63 -0.38 8.44 -12.02
N ASP A 64 -1.30 8.43 -12.97
CA ASP A 64 -1.42 9.48 -13.99
C ASP A 64 -1.74 10.87 -13.40
N GLN A 65 -2.47 10.89 -12.29
CA GLN A 65 -2.89 12.10 -11.60
C GLN A 65 -2.98 11.90 -10.08
N HIS A 66 -3.35 12.96 -9.37
CA HIS A 66 -3.53 12.89 -7.93
C HIS A 66 -4.87 12.22 -7.55
N TYR A 67 -4.78 11.16 -6.75
CA TYR A 67 -5.91 10.43 -6.18
C TYR A 67 -5.91 10.51 -4.65
N SER A 68 -7.08 10.40 -4.02
CA SER A 68 -7.13 10.29 -2.55
C SER A 68 -6.53 8.95 -2.10
N GLN A 69 -6.01 8.91 -0.87
CA GLN A 69 -5.46 7.68 -0.29
C GLN A 69 -6.51 6.56 -0.26
N GLU A 70 -7.78 6.87 0.05
CA GLU A 70 -8.87 5.90 0.09
C GLU A 70 -9.18 5.32 -1.29
N ARG A 71 -9.09 6.16 -2.34
CA ARG A 71 -9.29 5.71 -3.71
C ARG A 71 -8.15 4.81 -4.17
N LEU A 72 -6.92 5.17 -3.86
CA LEU A 72 -5.75 4.32 -4.13
C LEU A 72 -5.81 3.01 -3.34
N ALA A 73 -6.16 3.05 -2.06
CA ALA A 73 -6.27 1.85 -1.23
C ALA A 73 -7.29 0.85 -1.79
N ARG A 74 -8.39 1.33 -2.37
CA ARG A 74 -9.46 0.49 -2.92
C ARG A 74 -9.17 -0.05 -4.32
N GLY A 75 -8.53 0.73 -5.19
CA GLY A 75 -8.42 0.39 -6.61
C GLY A 75 -7.12 0.83 -7.30
N GLY A 76 -6.11 1.23 -6.55
CA GLY A 76 -4.81 1.65 -7.09
C GLY A 76 -3.83 0.50 -7.33
N LEU A 77 -4.11 -0.71 -6.83
CA LEU A 77 -3.20 -1.86 -6.96
C LEU A 77 -2.97 -2.26 -8.41
N GLU A 78 -4.03 -2.27 -9.23
CA GLU A 78 -3.93 -2.60 -10.66
C GLU A 78 -3.02 -1.61 -11.40
N ALA A 79 -3.22 -0.30 -11.19
CA ALA A 79 -2.33 0.73 -11.76
C ALA A 79 -0.90 0.62 -11.22
N TYR A 80 -0.73 0.35 -9.92
CA TYR A 80 0.58 0.17 -9.30
C TYR A 80 1.37 -0.97 -9.96
N ALA A 81 0.70 -2.11 -10.22
CA ALA A 81 1.32 -3.30 -10.78
C ALA A 81 1.71 -3.16 -12.27
N GLN A 82 1.27 -2.09 -12.95
CA GLN A 82 1.67 -1.78 -14.31
C GLN A 82 2.99 -0.99 -14.39
N HIS A 83 3.52 -0.50 -13.26
CA HIS A 83 4.80 0.19 -13.28
C HIS A 83 5.95 -0.82 -13.57
N PRO A 84 6.79 -0.62 -14.61
CA PRO A 84 7.73 -1.66 -15.09
C PRO A 84 8.69 -2.22 -14.02
N LEU A 85 9.10 -1.38 -13.06
CA LEU A 85 10.01 -1.78 -12.00
C LEU A 85 9.32 -2.37 -10.76
N LEU A 86 8.01 -2.17 -10.56
CA LEU A 86 7.34 -2.56 -9.33
C LEU A 86 6.69 -3.93 -9.51
N ARG A 87 7.37 -4.97 -9.01
CA ARG A 87 6.99 -6.38 -9.16
C ARG A 87 6.53 -7.03 -7.86
N THR A 88 6.56 -6.28 -6.76
CA THR A 88 6.06 -6.71 -5.46
C THR A 88 5.45 -5.56 -4.68
N VAL A 89 4.62 -5.87 -3.70
CA VAL A 89 4.14 -4.88 -2.72
C VAL A 89 4.02 -5.48 -1.32
N GLY A 90 4.25 -4.66 -0.31
CA GLY A 90 3.99 -4.98 1.09
C GLY A 90 2.52 -4.88 1.44
N ILE A 91 2.06 -5.76 2.34
CA ILE A 91 0.69 -5.80 2.83
C ILE A 91 0.69 -5.55 4.34
N ASP A 92 0.79 -4.28 4.72
CA ASP A 92 0.93 -3.90 6.14
C ASP A 92 -0.35 -4.07 6.95
N ARG A 93 -1.54 -4.02 6.32
CA ARG A 93 -2.83 -4.18 7.04
C ARG A 93 -2.98 -5.54 7.72
N SER A 94 -2.28 -6.56 7.21
CA SER A 94 -2.25 -7.91 7.79
C SER A 94 -1.62 -7.96 9.18
N TYR A 95 -0.83 -6.95 9.55
CA TYR A 95 -0.33 -6.78 10.91
C TYR A 95 -1.46 -6.56 11.93
N TYR A 96 -2.51 -5.81 11.56
CA TYR A 96 -3.57 -5.39 12.49
C TYR A 96 -4.78 -6.32 12.49
N ALA A 97 -5.04 -6.99 11.37
CA ALA A 97 -6.15 -7.93 11.25
C ALA A 97 -5.85 -8.96 10.15
N PRO A 98 -6.23 -10.23 10.32
CA PRO A 98 -6.20 -11.23 9.24
C PRO A 98 -6.99 -10.76 8.02
N LEU A 99 -6.47 -11.07 6.83
CA LEU A 99 -7.19 -10.84 5.57
C LEU A 99 -8.16 -11.97 5.30
N ARG A 100 -9.30 -11.63 4.72
CA ARG A 100 -10.25 -12.64 4.21
C ARG A 100 -9.74 -13.22 2.89
N SER A 101 -10.08 -14.48 2.60
CA SER A 101 -9.63 -15.16 1.38
C SER A 101 -10.05 -14.43 0.11
N ASP A 102 -11.28 -13.90 0.06
CA ASP A 102 -11.78 -13.13 -1.08
C ASP A 102 -11.05 -11.79 -1.28
N GLU A 103 -10.47 -11.21 -0.22
CA GLU A 103 -9.60 -10.04 -0.35
C GLU A 103 -8.26 -10.40 -0.99
N LEU A 104 -7.71 -11.57 -0.62
CA LEU A 104 -6.48 -12.08 -1.22
C LEU A 104 -6.69 -12.45 -2.69
N GLU A 105 -7.81 -13.08 -3.02
CA GLU A 105 -8.20 -13.38 -4.41
C GLU A 105 -8.28 -12.09 -5.24
N ARG A 106 -8.99 -11.06 -4.75
CA ARG A 106 -9.05 -9.77 -5.45
C ARG A 106 -7.68 -9.10 -5.63
N TYR A 107 -6.75 -9.29 -4.69
CA TYR A 107 -5.39 -8.78 -4.87
C TYR A 107 -4.61 -9.58 -5.92
N ALA A 108 -4.76 -10.89 -5.94
CA ALA A 108 -4.13 -11.75 -6.95
C ALA A 108 -4.66 -11.45 -8.36
N ASP A 109 -5.98 -11.24 -8.51
CA ASP A 109 -6.61 -10.92 -9.79
C ASP A 109 -6.22 -9.53 -10.33
N ALA A 110 -5.80 -8.61 -9.45
CA ALA A 110 -5.46 -7.24 -9.81
C ALA A 110 -4.02 -7.06 -10.31
N VAL A 111 -3.20 -8.11 -10.32
CA VAL A 111 -1.77 -8.01 -10.65
C VAL A 111 -1.35 -9.02 -11.72
N PRO A 112 -0.30 -8.73 -12.51
CA PRO A 112 0.22 -9.69 -13.48
C PRO A 112 0.71 -10.99 -12.84
N GLU A 113 0.75 -12.05 -13.64
CA GLU A 113 1.41 -13.29 -13.27
C GLU A 113 2.87 -13.02 -12.84
N GLY A 114 3.32 -13.68 -11.78
CA GLY A 114 4.67 -13.50 -11.26
C GLY A 114 4.85 -12.31 -10.29
N PHE A 115 3.85 -11.42 -10.14
CA PHE A 115 3.85 -10.42 -9.07
C PHE A 115 3.85 -11.10 -7.70
N ARG A 116 4.47 -10.45 -6.70
CA ARG A 116 4.59 -11.00 -5.34
C ARG A 116 4.02 -10.07 -4.28
N PHE A 117 3.57 -10.66 -3.18
CA PHE A 117 3.08 -9.93 -2.02
C PHE A 117 3.95 -10.26 -0.82
N LEU A 118 4.47 -9.23 -0.15
CA LEU A 118 5.18 -9.37 1.11
C LEU A 118 4.20 -9.13 2.26
N MET A 119 3.73 -10.22 2.85
CA MET A 119 2.77 -10.18 3.95
C MET A 119 3.46 -9.84 5.26
N LYS A 120 2.91 -8.87 5.99
CA LYS A 120 3.39 -8.54 7.33
C LYS A 120 2.82 -9.56 8.32
N ALA A 121 3.68 -10.14 9.15
CA ALA A 121 3.21 -11.04 10.20
C ALA A 121 2.23 -10.30 11.14
N HIS A 122 1.16 -10.99 11.55
CA HIS A 122 0.16 -10.42 12.44
C HIS A 122 0.78 -10.04 13.79
N GLU A 123 0.30 -8.95 14.39
CA GLU A 123 0.91 -8.38 15.60
C GLU A 123 0.95 -9.36 16.79
N SER A 124 0.02 -10.31 16.86
CA SER A 124 0.02 -11.36 17.89
C SER A 124 1.23 -12.29 17.79
N LEU A 125 1.81 -12.45 16.60
CA LEU A 125 2.98 -13.30 16.36
C LEU A 125 4.28 -12.56 16.64
N THR A 126 4.28 -11.23 16.54
CA THR A 126 5.52 -10.42 16.58
C THR A 126 5.66 -9.58 17.85
N MET A 127 4.63 -9.47 18.69
CA MET A 127 4.69 -8.72 19.94
C MET A 127 4.76 -9.65 21.15
N ALA A 128 5.88 -9.64 21.87
CA ALA A 128 6.02 -10.39 23.11
C ALA A 128 5.01 -9.94 24.18
N TYR A 129 4.71 -8.63 24.22
CA TYR A 129 3.70 -8.04 25.10
C TYR A 129 2.86 -7.04 24.31
N TYR A 130 1.56 -7.03 24.57
CA TYR A 130 0.68 -6.01 24.01
C TYR A 130 0.98 -4.64 24.66
N PRO A 131 1.19 -3.57 23.86
CA PRO A 131 1.35 -2.22 24.39
C PRO A 131 0.19 -1.80 25.30
N ARG A 132 0.45 -0.86 26.22
CA ARG A 132 -0.58 -0.32 27.13
C ARG A 132 -1.58 0.63 26.44
N HIS A 133 -1.63 0.63 25.11
CA HIS A 133 -2.52 1.45 24.32
C HIS A 133 -3.98 0.98 24.40
N ALA A 134 -4.94 1.91 24.42
CA ALA A 134 -6.37 1.63 24.61
C ALA A 134 -6.91 0.53 23.68
N ARG A 135 -6.44 0.49 22.42
CA ARG A 135 -6.83 -0.48 21.38
C ARG A 135 -6.77 -1.95 21.80
N TYR A 136 -5.94 -2.30 22.78
CA TYR A 136 -5.74 -3.69 23.19
C TYR A 136 -6.72 -4.19 24.26
N GLY A 137 -7.61 -3.35 24.78
CA GLY A 137 -8.63 -3.79 25.73
C GLY A 137 -8.05 -4.51 26.95
N ALA A 138 -8.61 -5.67 27.28
CA ALA A 138 -8.14 -6.51 28.39
C ALA A 138 -6.71 -7.06 28.19
N ARG A 139 -6.19 -7.07 26.95
CA ARG A 139 -4.85 -7.57 26.63
C ARG A 139 -3.72 -6.57 26.95
N ARG A 140 -4.04 -5.30 27.23
CA ARG A 140 -3.03 -4.26 27.50
C ARG A 140 -2.00 -4.70 28.55
N GLY A 141 -0.72 -4.65 28.18
CA GLY A 141 0.40 -5.03 29.05
C GLY A 141 0.52 -6.53 29.36
N ARG A 142 -0.34 -7.38 28.77
CA ARG A 142 -0.24 -8.84 28.90
C ARG A 142 0.73 -9.39 27.86
N PRO A 143 1.41 -10.51 28.16
CA PRO A 143 2.16 -11.23 27.14
C PRO A 143 1.24 -11.73 26.02
N SER A 144 1.76 -11.84 24.80
CA SER A 144 1.06 -12.52 23.70
C SER A 144 1.39 -14.00 23.75
N GLU A 145 0.38 -14.86 23.86
CA GLU A 145 0.55 -16.31 23.85
C GLU A 145 1.01 -16.85 22.50
N ALA A 146 0.80 -16.10 21.43
CA ALA A 146 1.14 -16.48 20.06
C ALA A 146 2.48 -15.94 19.57
N PHE A 147 3.26 -15.28 20.44
CA PHE A 147 4.56 -14.72 20.07
C PHE A 147 5.54 -15.83 19.63
N LEU A 148 6.19 -15.63 18.48
CA LEU A 148 7.16 -16.56 17.88
C LEU A 148 8.60 -16.06 18.03
#